data_AF-A0A3N2FZA0-F1
#
_entry.id   AF-A0A3N2FZA0-F1
#
_cell.length_a   1.000
_cell.length_b   1.000
_cell.length_c   1.000
_cell.angle_alpha   90.00
_cell.angle_beta   90.00
_cell.angle_gamma   90.00
#
_symmetry.space_group_name_H-M   'P 1'
#
loop_
_entity.id
_entity.type
_entity.pdbx_description
1 polymer ?
#
loop_
_entity_poly.entity_id
_entity_poly.type
_entity_poly.pdbx_seq_one_letter_code
_entity_poly.pdbx_strand_id
1 'polypeptide(L)'
;MSWSVVLVLAAVLVVLLQVLLWRRRFRIRRELLSYGTRVSGRVVAQDPSRGDASAARDLGRLLVAYRLVDGEERHLVKTPQRRGDAWMAGEPVAVIYDPRRPNDAERLIVGFGRTKKTWFTARPQR
;
A
#
# COMPACT_ATOMS: atom_id res chain seq x y z
N MET A 1 -36.96 -16.83 -18.40
CA MET A 1 -35.51 -16.92 -18.08
C MET A 1 -35.35 -17.80 -16.85
N SER A 2 -34.64 -18.92 -16.94
CA SER A 2 -34.40 -19.77 -15.78
C SER A 2 -33.40 -19.08 -14.83
N TRP A 3 -33.63 -19.23 -13.53
CA TRP A 3 -32.77 -18.67 -12.47
C TRP A 3 -31.28 -19.03 -12.66
N SER A 4 -31.01 -20.22 -13.19
CA SER A 4 -29.67 -20.70 -13.52
C SER A 4 -28.94 -19.82 -14.52
N VAL A 5 -29.63 -19.30 -15.53
CA VAL A 5 -29.02 -18.40 -16.54
C VAL A 5 -28.59 -17.07 -15.90
N VAL A 6 -29.41 -16.56 -14.97
CA VAL A 6 -29.10 -15.32 -14.24
C VAL A 6 -27.87 -15.52 -13.35
N LEU A 7 -27.79 -16.64 -12.63
CA LEU A 7 -26.64 -16.96 -11.77
C LEU A 7 -25.34 -17.12 -12.56
N VAL A 8 -25.39 -17.78 -13.72
CA VAL A 8 -24.21 -17.95 -14.59
C VAL A 8 -23.74 -16.58 -15.12
N LEU A 9 -24.66 -15.74 -15.60
CA LEU A 9 -24.33 -14.39 -16.05
C LEU A 9 -23.71 -13.53 -14.94
N ALA A 10 -24.27 -13.59 -13.73
CA ALA A 10 -23.73 -12.87 -12.58
C ALA A 10 -22.32 -13.36 -12.22
N ALA A 11 -22.09 -14.67 -12.20
CA ALA A 11 -20.77 -15.24 -11.92
C ALA A 11 -19.74 -14.82 -12.97
N VAL A 12 -20.10 -14.88 -14.26
CA VAL A 12 -19.22 -14.43 -15.37
C VAL A 12 -18.88 -12.94 -15.22
N LEU A 13 -19.87 -12.10 -14.89
CA LEU A 13 -19.65 -10.66 -14.68
C LEU A 13 -18.68 -10.40 -13.52
N VAL A 14 -18.84 -11.11 -12.41
CA VAL A 14 -17.95 -10.99 -11.25
C VAL A 14 -16.52 -11.41 -11.61
N VAL A 15 -16.35 -12.53 -12.33
CA VAL A 15 -15.02 -12.98 -12.79
C VAL A 15 -14.40 -11.95 -13.73
N LEU A 16 -15.17 -11.40 -14.67
CA LEU A 16 -14.68 -10.39 -15.60
C LEU A 16 -14.22 -9.13 -14.87
N LEU A 17 -14.99 -8.65 -13.89
CA LEU A 17 -14.62 -7.53 -13.03
C LEU A 17 -13.33 -7.80 -12.25
N GLN A 18 -13.17 -8.99 -11.66
CA GLN A 18 -11.95 -9.39 -10.96
C GLN A 18 -10.73 -9.35 -11.88
N VAL A 19 -10.86 -9.88 -13.11
CA VAL A 19 -9.78 -9.88 -14.10
C VAL A 19 -9.41 -8.45 -14.52
N LEU A 20 -10.39 -7.57 -14.75
CA LEU A 20 -10.14 -6.17 -15.11
C LEU A 20 -9.40 -5.42 -13.98
N LEU A 21 -9.85 -5.59 -12.74
CA LEU A 21 -9.20 -4.99 -11.57
C LEU A 21 -7.77 -5.53 -11.39
N TRP A 22 -7.58 -6.84 -11.59
CA TRP A 22 -6.26 -7.46 -11.50
C TRP A 22 -5.31 -6.95 -12.58
N ARG A 23 -5.76 -6.87 -13.84
CA ARG A 23 -4.99 -6.29 -14.95
C ARG A 23 -4.60 -4.84 -14.68
N ARG A 24 -5.53 -4.03 -14.17
CA ARG A 24 -5.28 -2.62 -13.80
C ARG A 24 -4.19 -2.53 -12.74
N ARG A 25 -4.32 -3.29 -11.64
CA ARG A 25 -3.32 -3.34 -10.56
C ARG A 25 -1.95 -3.80 -11.05
N PHE A 26 -1.92 -4.81 -11.91
CA PHE A 26 -0.67 -5.32 -12.46
C PHE A 26 0.04 -4.29 -13.35
N ARG A 27 -0.72 -3.57 -14.18
CA ARG A 27 -0.18 -2.49 -15.02
C ARG A 27 0.42 -1.38 -14.18
N ILE A 28 -0.31 -0.87 -13.19
CA ILE A 28 0.19 0.18 -12.29
C ILE A 28 1.45 -0.27 -11.57
N ARG A 29 1.46 -1.50 -11.03
CA ARG A 29 2.63 -2.05 -10.33
C ARG A 29 3.85 -2.15 -11.24
N ARG A 30 3.66 -2.55 -12.51
CA ARG A 30 4.73 -2.61 -13.50
C ARG A 30 5.24 -1.21 -13.83
N GLU A 31 4.35 -0.24 -14.04
CA GLU A 31 4.70 1.17 -14.26
C GLU A 31 5.52 1.73 -13.10
N LEU A 32 5.11 1.49 -11.85
CA LEU A 32 5.83 1.94 -10.66
C LEU A 32 7.24 1.33 -10.56
N LEU A 33 7.38 0.03 -10.84
CA LEU A 33 8.68 -0.62 -10.76
C LEU A 33 9.65 -0.16 -11.86
N SER A 34 9.11 0.30 -12.99
CA SER A 34 9.92 0.80 -14.12
C SER A 34 10.23 2.30 -14.03
N TYR A 35 9.26 3.12 -13.62
CA TYR A 35 9.34 4.60 -13.71
C TYR A 35 9.08 5.32 -12.39
N GLY A 36 8.71 4.59 -11.33
CA GLY A 36 8.43 5.18 -10.03
C GLY A 36 9.70 5.74 -9.38
N THR A 37 9.52 6.81 -8.61
CA THR A 37 10.59 7.39 -7.81
C THR A 37 10.81 6.55 -6.56
N ARG A 38 12.04 6.09 -6.36
CA ARG A 38 12.42 5.27 -5.21
C ARG A 38 13.07 6.14 -4.13
N VAL A 39 12.51 6.08 -2.93
CA VAL A 39 13.02 6.79 -1.75
C VAL A 39 13.19 5.84 -0.58
N SER A 40 14.17 6.14 0.27
CA SER A 40 14.35 5.44 1.54
C SER A 40 13.42 6.03 2.60
N GLY A 41 12.77 5.15 3.35
CA GLY A 41 12.03 5.50 4.55
C GLY A 41 12.48 4.65 5.74
N ARG A 42 11.79 4.84 6.86
CA ARG A 42 11.95 4.05 8.08
C ARG A 42 10.59 3.59 8.58
N VAL A 43 10.54 2.42 9.19
CA VAL A 43 9.37 2.02 9.95
C VAL A 43 9.34 2.81 11.26
N VAL A 44 8.21 3.43 11.55
CA VAL A 44 7.98 4.17 12.79
C VAL A 44 6.96 3.40 13.62
N ALA A 45 7.29 3.18 14.90
CA ALA A 45 6.30 2.69 15.86
C ALA A 45 5.30 3.81 16.11
N GLN A 46 4.02 3.49 16.04
CA GLN A 46 3.00 4.50 16.28
C GLN A 46 2.97 4.88 17.75
N ASP A 47 3.08 6.18 18.03
CA ASP A 47 2.99 6.69 19.39
C ASP A 47 1.51 6.87 19.79
N PRO A 48 0.99 6.07 20.75
CA PRO A 48 -0.39 6.17 21.20
C PRO A 48 -0.69 7.49 21.94
N SER A 49 0.32 8.24 22.37
CA SER A 49 0.15 9.46 23.15
C SER A 49 -0.21 10.70 22.32
N ARG A 50 -0.20 10.61 20.98
CA ARG A 50 -0.47 11.76 20.09
C ARG A 50 -1.94 12.18 19.97
N GLY A 51 -2.87 11.52 20.66
CA GLY A 51 -4.25 12.00 20.82
C GLY A 51 -5.13 12.06 19.56
N ASP A 52 -4.61 11.68 18.38
CA ASP A 52 -5.37 11.70 17.14
C ASP A 52 -6.32 10.51 17.01
N ALA A 53 -7.61 10.78 16.76
CA ALA A 53 -8.62 9.74 16.55
C ALA A 53 -8.32 8.85 15.33
N SER A 54 -7.61 9.37 14.32
CA SER A 54 -7.09 8.57 13.20
C SER A 54 -5.94 7.67 13.64
N ALA A 55 -5.07 8.16 14.53
CA ALA A 55 -3.99 7.36 15.11
C ALA A 55 -4.53 6.19 15.95
N ALA A 56 -5.64 6.37 16.66
CA ALA A 56 -6.29 5.29 17.41
C ALA A 56 -6.79 4.13 16.53
N ARG A 57 -7.20 4.39 15.28
CA ARG A 57 -7.66 3.33 14.34
C ARG A 57 -6.52 2.53 13.73
N ASP A 58 -5.34 3.14 13.64
CA ASP A 58 -4.15 2.51 13.07
C ASP A 58 -3.22 1.94 14.15
N LEU A 59 -3.59 2.06 15.43
CA LEU A 59 -2.83 1.61 16.59
C LEU A 59 -2.50 0.11 16.48
N GLY A 60 -1.20 -0.22 16.53
CA GLY A 60 -0.68 -1.57 16.30
C GLY A 60 -0.43 -1.94 14.83
N ARG A 61 -0.64 -1.02 13.89
CA ARG A 61 -0.31 -1.21 12.47
C ARG A 61 1.07 -0.64 12.16
N LEU A 62 1.73 -1.26 11.19
CA LEU A 62 3.03 -0.82 10.72
C LEU A 62 2.93 0.49 9.93
N LEU A 63 3.61 1.50 10.47
CA LEU A 63 3.69 2.84 9.94
C LEU A 63 5.06 3.06 9.28
N VAL A 64 5.07 3.64 8.08
CA VAL A 64 6.27 3.95 7.33
C VAL A 64 6.35 5.45 7.16
N ALA A 65 7.39 6.06 7.72
CA ALA A 65 7.74 7.44 7.44
C ALA A 65 8.76 7.48 6.31
N TYR A 66 8.53 8.33 5.32
CA TYR A 66 9.43 8.55 4.21
C TYR A 66 9.41 10.01 3.81
N ARG A 67 10.51 10.48 3.23
CA ARG A 67 10.60 11.83 2.70
C ARG A 67 10.47 11.79 1.18
N LEU A 68 9.59 12.63 0.65
CA LEU A 68 9.46 12.88 -0.78
C LEU A 68 10.67 13.68 -1.29
N VAL A 69 10.85 13.70 -2.61
CA VAL A 69 11.95 14.45 -3.23
C VAL A 69 11.82 15.97 -3.00
N ASP A 70 10.62 16.47 -2.76
CA ASP A 70 10.33 17.87 -2.39
C ASP A 70 10.62 18.19 -0.91
N GLY A 71 11.01 17.20 -0.11
CA GLY A 71 11.32 17.35 1.31
C GLY A 71 10.14 17.10 2.25
N GLU A 72 8.93 16.86 1.75
CA GLU A 72 7.74 16.60 2.56
C GLU A 72 7.84 15.21 3.25
N GLU A 73 7.67 15.15 4.57
CA GLU A 73 7.63 13.89 5.31
C GLU A 73 6.20 13.33 5.32
N ARG A 74 6.07 12.09 4.86
CA ARG A 74 4.78 11.40 4.75
C ARG A 74 4.77 10.08 5.48
N HIS A 75 3.57 9.74 5.90
CA HIS A 75 3.27 8.55 6.68
C HIS A 75 2.38 7.60 5.90
N LEU A 76 2.74 6.32 5.89
CA LEU A 76 1.99 5.26 5.23
C LEU A 76 1.69 4.14 6.19
N VAL A 77 0.51 3.58 6.07
CA VAL A 77 0.14 2.34 6.75
C VAL A 77 0.26 1.19 5.76
N LYS A 78 1.09 0.21 6.07
CA LYS A 78 1.23 -1.01 5.26
C LYS A 78 -0.11 -1.76 5.18
N THR A 79 -0.42 -2.37 4.04
CA THR A 79 -1.58 -3.27 3.89
C THR A 79 -1.23 -4.45 2.97
N PRO A 80 -1.55 -5.71 3.32
CA PRO A 80 -2.14 -6.17 4.59
C PRO A 80 -1.12 -6.20 5.73
N GLN A 81 -1.62 -6.11 6.96
CA GLN A 81 -0.83 -6.28 8.19
C GLN A 81 -0.63 -7.78 8.46
N ARG A 82 0.56 -8.15 8.90
CA ARG A 82 0.92 -9.53 9.28
C ARG A 82 1.42 -9.58 10.72
N ARG A 83 1.16 -10.69 11.42
CA ARG A 83 1.81 -10.98 12.71
C ARG A 83 3.33 -10.93 12.51
N GLY A 84 4.02 -10.13 13.32
CA GLY A 84 5.46 -9.87 13.16
C GLY A 84 5.79 -8.47 12.63
N ASP A 85 4.83 -7.75 12.06
CA ASP A 85 5.07 -6.41 11.53
C ASP A 85 5.52 -5.43 12.64
N ALA A 86 4.97 -5.53 13.85
CA ALA A 86 5.39 -4.71 14.99
C ALA A 86 6.89 -4.79 15.32
N TRP A 87 7.55 -5.90 14.98
CA TRP A 87 8.98 -6.11 15.22
C TRP A 87 9.88 -5.44 14.19
N MET A 88 9.31 -4.91 13.11
CA MET A 88 10.05 -4.19 12.07
C MET A 88 10.22 -2.69 12.39
N ALA A 89 9.81 -2.23 13.58
CA ALA A 89 10.00 -0.84 13.99
C ALA A 89 11.48 -0.45 13.92
N GLY A 90 11.79 0.70 13.32
CA GLY A 90 13.16 1.16 13.10
C GLY A 90 13.87 0.56 11.88
N GLU A 91 13.31 -0.47 11.22
CA GLU A 91 13.93 -1.04 10.03
C GLU A 91 13.87 -0.07 8.84
N PRO A 92 14.91 -0.06 7.99
CA PRO A 92 14.90 0.70 6.75
C PRO A 92 13.90 0.09 5.75
N VAL A 93 13.20 0.97 5.05
CA VAL A 93 12.22 0.58 4.02
C VAL A 93 12.49 1.33 2.72
N ALA A 94 12.08 0.74 1.61
CA ALA A 94 12.04 1.43 0.33
C ALA A 94 10.59 1.72 -0.04
N VAL A 95 10.32 2.97 -0.39
CA VAL A 95 9.04 3.40 -0.94
C VAL A 95 9.25 3.69 -2.41
N ILE A 96 8.35 3.20 -3.26
CA ILE A 96 8.27 3.58 -4.67
C ILE A 96 6.92 4.23 -4.87
N TYR A 97 6.92 5.45 -5.39
CA TYR A 97 5.71 6.21 -5.68
C TYR A 97 5.78 6.84 -7.07
N ASP A 98 4.62 7.19 -7.62
CA ASP A 98 4.54 7.98 -8.86
C ASP A 98 4.66 9.48 -8.54
N PRO A 99 5.71 10.19 -8.99
CA PRO A 99 5.88 11.62 -8.71
C PRO A 99 4.80 12.50 -9.33
N ARG A 100 4.11 12.04 -10.39
CA ARG A 100 3.00 12.78 -11.01
C ARG A 100 1.72 12.69 -10.17
N ARG A 101 1.62 11.67 -9.31
CA ARG A 101 0.45 11.39 -8.46
C ARG A 101 0.89 10.89 -7.09
N PRO A 102 1.59 11.72 -6.29
CA PRO A 102 2.19 11.28 -5.03
C PRO A 102 1.15 10.95 -3.94
N ASN A 103 -0.11 11.36 -4.11
CA ASN A 103 -1.23 11.10 -3.19
C ASN A 103 -2.04 9.84 -3.55
N ASP A 104 -1.77 9.20 -4.69
CA ASP A 104 -2.55 8.06 -5.15
C ASP A 104 -2.06 6.77 -4.47
N ALA A 105 -2.87 6.21 -3.58
CA ALA A 105 -2.56 5.00 -2.82
C ALA A 105 -2.37 3.74 -3.70
N GLU A 106 -2.93 3.71 -4.91
CA GLU A 106 -2.69 2.62 -5.85
C GLU A 106 -1.33 2.74 -6.53
N ARG A 107 -0.79 3.95 -6.60
CA ARG A 107 0.50 4.30 -7.21
C ARG A 107 1.61 4.41 -6.17
N LEU A 108 1.50 3.62 -5.10
CA LEU A 108 2.47 3.59 -4.02
C LEU A 108 2.69 2.16 -3.53
N ILE A 109 3.96 1.76 -3.45
CA ILE A 109 4.37 0.45 -2.93
C ILE A 109 5.54 0.59 -1.96
N VAL A 110 5.55 -0.29 -0.97
CA VAL A 110 6.55 -0.33 0.10
C VAL A 110 7.23 -1.68 0.16
N GLY A 111 8.56 -1.68 0.21
CA GLY A 111 9.40 -2.86 0.36
C GLY A 111 10.10 -2.85 1.72
N PHE A 112 9.97 -3.94 2.46
CA PHE A 112 10.55 -4.10 3.80
C PHE A 112 11.80 -4.99 3.77
N GLY A 113 12.69 -4.76 4.74
CA GLY A 113 13.89 -5.54 4.97
C GLY A 113 15.04 -5.23 4.02
N ARG A 114 16.24 -5.73 4.35
CA ARG A 114 17.50 -5.44 3.62
C ARG A 114 17.47 -5.85 2.14
N THR A 115 16.79 -6.95 1.81
CA THR A 115 16.76 -7.49 0.45
C THR A 115 15.63 -6.95 -0.41
N LYS A 116 14.64 -6.25 0.18
CA LYS A 116 13.54 -5.58 -0.54
C LYS A 116 12.87 -6.47 -1.61
N LYS A 117 12.79 -7.79 -1.35
CA LYS A 117 12.27 -8.78 -2.31
C LYS A 117 10.75 -8.73 -2.46
N THR A 118 10.04 -8.26 -1.43
CA THR A 118 8.58 -8.27 -1.39
C THR A 118 8.04 -6.85 -1.30
N TRP A 119 7.20 -6.48 -2.27
CA TRP A 119 6.52 -5.18 -2.32
C TRP A 119 5.07 -5.33 -1.86
N PHE A 120 4.67 -4.47 -0.93
CA PHE A 120 3.33 -4.41 -0.38
C PHE A 120 2.66 -3.10 -0.78
N THR A 121 1.33 -3.13 -0.85
CA THR A 121 0.54 -1.90 -0.96
C THR A 121 0.58 -1.15 0.36
N ALA A 122 0.51 0.17 0.29
CA ALA A 122 0.41 1.03 1.45
C ALA A 122 -0.68 2.07 1.23
N ARG A 123 -1.28 2.56 2.31
CA ARG A 123 -2.25 3.65 2.26
C ARG A 123 -1.66 4.87 2.97
N PRO A 124 -1.82 6.08 2.42
CA PRO A 124 -1.45 7.29 3.14
C PRO A 124 -2.27 7.39 4.43
N GLN A 125 -1.58 7.67 5.52
CA GLN A 125 -2.22 8.04 6.76
C GLN A 125 -2.76 9.46 6.59
N ARG A 126 -4.08 9.64 6.77
CA ARG A 126 -4.75 10.95 6.74
C ARG A 126 -4.74 11.58 8.12
#